data_AF-A0AAD7MWB3-F1
#
_entry.id   AF-A0AAD7MWB3-F1
#
_cell.length_a   1.000
_cell.length_b   1.000
_cell.length_c   1.000
_cell.angle_alpha   90.00
_cell.angle_beta   90.00
_cell.angle_gamma   90.00
#
_symmetry.space_group_name_H-M   'P 1'
#
loop_
_entity.id
_entity.type
_entity.pdbx_description
1 polymer ?
#
loop_
_entity_poly.entity_id
_entity_poly.type
_entity_poly.pdbx_seq_one_letter_code
_entity_poly.pdbx_strand_id
1 'polypeptide(L)'
;MNEVIERPSSPATAIPPLAHTNSTDVPNNPVLQPSSEASGLQKSLDALEAQTQSLRQALLAKNQECKATGATCGRHFKGYEAWFPAEQARLAANEPGYVAPAYYTGEGCAFPQLRDDKTAGNFFAKRKLSDGSESTSTCGHEHAKQVVSALEQYRSNHAHEYRGVPEAQVNLRSDSRIRLLESSFKANEPEYQEGSCPQSCWNASCPKDTYDDSQLTNLATTGLKTRGPTAIWRAMRDRAILLTSTSTAFRGDSSRSLLWSDMYCCDVPMNAKGRGEKIRALTLIADSSKVNTTGRVDEHGAFRHLCVELSLGAKTQADEAMCDKRTFAADEPEISKACTKNKSQFNNRSFLDKGWTKVRQRAGEISQVQGILP
;
A
#
# COMPACT_ATOMS: atom_id res chain seq x y z
N MET A 1 38.59 17.01 -25.99
CA MET A 1 39.37 17.99 -25.21
C MET A 1 38.66 18.13 -23.89
N ASN A 2 39.13 17.41 -22.87
CA ASN A 2 38.46 17.35 -21.56
C ASN A 2 39.17 18.31 -20.62
N GLU A 3 38.48 19.38 -20.22
CA GLU A 3 38.94 20.27 -19.16
C GLU A 3 38.79 19.58 -17.80
N VAL A 4 39.93 19.33 -17.17
CA VAL A 4 40.04 18.88 -15.78
C VAL A 4 39.95 20.13 -14.90
N ILE A 5 38.85 20.27 -14.17
CA ILE A 5 38.68 21.31 -13.16
C ILE A 5 39.33 20.80 -11.86
N GLU A 6 40.55 21.27 -11.58
CA GLU A 6 41.22 21.07 -10.29
C GLU A 6 40.55 21.93 -9.22
N ARG A 7 40.13 21.30 -8.11
CA ARG A 7 39.67 22.00 -6.90
C ARG A 7 40.87 22.25 -5.97
N PRO A 8 41.01 23.46 -5.39
CA PRO A 8 42.05 23.71 -4.40
C PRO A 8 41.74 23.02 -3.07
N SER A 9 42.75 22.35 -2.52
CA SER A 9 42.76 21.70 -1.20
C SER A 9 42.79 22.75 -0.08
N SER A 10 41.85 22.64 0.87
CA SER A 10 41.84 23.43 2.10
C SER A 10 43.05 23.13 3.00
N PRO A 11 43.61 24.14 3.70
CA PRO A 11 44.68 23.92 4.66
C PRO A 11 44.16 23.25 5.93
N ALA A 12 44.83 22.18 6.33
CA ALA A 12 44.61 21.49 7.59
C ALA A 12 45.08 22.36 8.75
N THR A 13 44.16 22.75 9.63
CA THR A 13 44.47 23.38 10.91
C THR A 13 45.09 22.33 11.84
N ALA A 14 46.41 22.43 12.06
CA ALA A 14 47.13 21.62 13.01
C ALA A 14 46.75 22.01 14.45
N ILE A 15 46.14 21.07 15.18
CA ILE A 15 45.88 21.19 16.62
C ILE A 15 47.15 20.72 17.35
N PRO A 16 47.73 21.50 18.28
CA PRO A 16 48.91 21.09 19.03
C PRO A 16 48.58 19.98 20.06
N PRO A 17 49.54 19.10 20.37
CA PRO A 17 49.34 18.03 21.34
C PRO A 17 49.32 18.59 22.77
N LEU A 18 48.25 18.28 23.50
CA LEU A 18 48.15 18.51 24.94
C LEU A 18 49.08 17.55 25.68
N ALA A 19 50.05 18.13 26.38
CA ALA A 19 50.96 17.41 27.27
C ALA A 19 50.19 16.83 28.47
N HIS A 20 50.29 15.51 28.64
CA HIS A 20 49.87 14.84 29.87
C HIS A 20 50.90 15.08 30.96
N THR A 21 50.61 15.95 31.92
CA THR A 21 51.29 15.98 33.22
C THR A 21 50.50 15.13 34.20
N ASN A 22 51.03 13.94 34.50
CA ASN A 22 50.66 13.17 35.68
C ASN A 22 51.09 13.97 36.92
N SER A 23 50.15 14.51 37.68
CA SER A 23 50.39 14.93 39.06
C SER A 23 49.27 14.41 39.95
N THR A 24 49.61 13.31 40.61
CA THR A 24 49.00 12.81 41.82
C THR A 24 49.05 13.89 42.88
N ASP A 25 47.90 14.41 43.29
CA ASP A 25 47.58 14.80 44.67
C ASP A 25 46.16 15.37 44.70
N VAL A 26 45.23 14.58 45.21
CA VAL A 26 43.85 14.99 45.49
C VAL A 26 43.81 15.45 46.95
N PRO A 27 43.63 16.75 47.24
CA PRO A 27 43.23 17.17 48.57
C PRO A 27 41.76 16.75 48.76
N ASN A 28 41.49 16.08 49.88
CA ASN A 28 40.14 15.82 50.38
C ASN A 28 39.34 17.14 50.43
N ASN A 29 38.52 17.37 49.42
CA ASN A 29 37.60 18.49 49.37
C ASN A 29 36.33 18.07 50.14
N PRO A 30 35.88 18.82 51.15
CA PRO A 30 34.66 18.49 51.87
C PRO A 30 33.49 18.46 50.90
N VAL A 31 32.71 17.38 50.99
CA VAL A 31 31.46 17.15 50.23
C VAL A 31 30.55 18.36 50.41
N LEU A 32 30.57 19.26 49.44
CA LEU A 32 29.58 20.32 49.27
C LEU A 32 28.24 19.64 49.04
N GLN A 33 27.38 19.66 50.05
CA GLN A 33 25.98 19.28 49.91
C GLN A 33 25.36 20.11 48.77
N PRO A 34 24.56 19.51 47.88
CA PRO A 34 23.92 20.22 46.79
C PRO A 34 23.06 21.35 47.39
N SER A 35 23.46 22.59 47.12
CA SER A 35 22.72 23.77 47.51
C SER A 35 21.29 23.71 46.98
N SER A 36 20.33 24.17 47.78
CA SER A 36 18.89 24.28 47.44
C SER A 36 18.63 24.85 46.05
N GLU A 37 19.50 25.75 45.57
CA GLU A 37 19.44 26.36 44.23
C GLU A 37 19.62 25.37 43.08
N ALA A 38 20.44 24.32 43.24
CA ALA A 38 20.62 23.28 42.23
C ALA A 38 19.34 22.45 42.01
N SER A 39 18.51 22.30 43.06
CA SER A 39 17.20 21.64 42.95
C SER A 39 16.20 22.49 42.17
N GLY A 40 16.24 23.82 42.33
CA GLY A 40 15.38 24.74 41.59
C GLY A 40 15.69 24.73 40.09
N LEU A 41 16.98 24.76 39.73
CA LEU A 41 17.40 24.71 38.33
C LEU A 41 17.00 23.39 37.65
N GLN A 42 17.22 22.24 38.31
CA GLN A 42 16.84 20.95 37.74
C GLN A 42 15.33 20.86 37.48
N LYS A 43 14.50 21.31 38.42
CA LYS A 43 13.04 21.37 38.24
C LYS A 43 12.65 22.24 37.05
N SER A 44 13.33 23.36 36.84
CA SER A 44 13.06 24.25 35.70
C SER A 44 13.44 23.60 34.36
N LEU A 45 14.54 22.84 34.33
CA LEU A 45 14.97 22.08 33.14
C LEU A 45 14.00 20.96 32.81
N ASP A 46 13.58 20.19 33.82
CA ASP A 46 12.61 19.10 33.65
C ASP A 46 11.26 19.63 33.14
N ALA A 47 10.81 20.79 33.66
CA ALA A 47 9.58 21.43 33.20
C ALA A 47 9.68 21.94 31.75
N LEU A 48 10.80 22.57 31.38
CA LEU A 48 11.03 23.03 30.01
C LEU A 48 11.12 21.87 29.02
N GLU A 49 11.75 20.78 29.44
CA GLU A 49 11.82 19.56 28.67
C GLU A 49 10.42 18.97 28.44
N ALA A 50 9.63 18.78 29.50
CA ALA A 50 8.25 18.29 29.39
C ALA A 50 7.40 19.15 28.43
N GLN A 51 7.54 20.48 28.50
CA GLN A 51 6.86 21.40 27.58
C GLN A 51 7.33 21.20 26.13
N THR A 52 8.64 21.03 25.92
CA THR A 52 9.23 20.78 24.61
C THR A 52 8.75 19.44 24.02
N GLN A 53 8.66 18.37 24.83
CA GLN A 53 8.10 17.10 24.36
C GLN A 53 6.63 17.21 24.03
N SER A 54 5.82 17.86 24.87
CA SER A 54 4.39 18.06 24.60
C SER A 54 4.17 18.78 23.26
N LEU A 55 4.97 19.80 22.98
CA LEU A 55 4.93 20.52 21.70
C LEU A 55 5.37 19.64 20.52
N ARG A 56 6.42 18.83 20.68
CA ARG A 56 6.85 17.87 19.65
C ARG A 56 5.76 16.83 19.36
N GLN A 57 5.11 16.29 20.39
CA GLN A 57 4.02 15.33 20.24
C GLN A 57 2.83 15.96 19.51
N ALA A 58 2.46 17.21 19.86
CA ALA A 58 1.39 17.94 19.16
C ALA A 58 1.71 18.18 17.68
N LEU A 59 2.96 18.52 17.35
CA LEU A 59 3.41 18.67 15.96
C LEU A 59 3.42 17.33 15.21
N LEU A 60 3.85 16.25 15.85
CA LEU A 60 3.82 14.92 15.27
C LEU A 60 2.39 14.45 15.01
N ALA A 61 1.47 14.69 15.94
CA ALA A 61 0.05 14.38 15.78
C ALA A 61 -0.55 15.13 14.58
N LYS A 62 -0.33 16.46 14.49
CA LYS A 62 -0.77 17.25 13.32
C LYS A 62 -0.19 16.75 12.00
N ASN A 63 1.10 16.39 11.98
CA ASN A 63 1.74 15.84 10.78
C ASN A 63 1.23 14.44 10.40
N GLN A 64 0.65 13.71 11.35
CA GLN A 64 0.11 12.37 11.15
C GLN A 64 -1.38 12.36 10.80
N GLU A 65 -2.16 13.36 11.20
CA GLU A 65 -3.59 13.47 10.85
C GLU A 65 -3.84 13.45 9.34
N CYS A 66 -2.91 13.98 8.55
CA CYS A 66 -3.00 13.97 7.09
C CYS A 66 -2.44 12.70 6.43
N LYS A 67 -1.85 11.76 7.19
CA LYS A 67 -1.14 10.60 6.65
C LYS A 67 -1.77 9.31 7.15
N ALA A 68 -2.18 8.44 6.22
CA ALA A 68 -2.70 7.10 6.53
C ALA A 68 -1.78 6.29 7.46
N THR A 69 -0.48 6.58 7.46
CA THR A 69 0.52 5.96 8.34
C THR A 69 0.22 6.15 9.84
N GLY A 70 -0.25 7.34 10.27
CA GLY A 70 -0.51 7.61 11.68
C GLY A 70 -1.62 6.74 12.25
N ALA A 71 -2.72 6.61 11.50
CA ALA A 71 -3.83 5.73 11.86
C ALA A 71 -3.42 4.25 11.93
N THR A 72 -2.57 3.81 11.00
CA THR A 72 -2.04 2.44 10.98
C THR A 72 -1.14 2.16 12.19
N CYS A 73 -0.18 3.03 12.49
CA CYS A 73 0.69 2.88 13.66
C CYS A 73 -0.10 2.87 14.97
N GLY A 74 -1.08 3.77 15.12
CA GLY A 74 -1.96 3.81 16.29
C GLY A 74 -2.78 2.52 16.45
N ARG A 75 -3.23 1.90 15.35
CA ARG A 75 -3.95 0.62 15.39
C ARG A 75 -3.05 -0.52 15.89
N HIS A 76 -1.82 -0.62 15.38
CA HIS A 76 -0.87 -1.65 15.82
C HIS A 76 -0.52 -1.50 17.30
N PHE A 77 -0.31 -0.26 17.75
CA PHE A 77 -0.01 0.04 19.14
C PHE A 77 -1.16 -0.33 20.08
N LYS A 78 -2.41 0.03 19.75
CA LYS A 78 -3.59 -0.37 20.57
C LYS A 78 -3.72 -1.88 20.69
N GLY A 79 -3.39 -2.63 19.63
CA GLY A 79 -3.35 -4.09 19.67
C GLY A 79 -2.30 -4.60 20.67
N TYR A 80 -1.11 -4.00 20.66
CA TYR A 80 -0.06 -4.31 21.63
C TYR A 80 -0.44 -3.93 23.07
N GLU A 81 -1.05 -2.77 23.28
CA GLU A 81 -1.49 -2.29 24.61
C GLU A 81 -2.52 -3.24 25.23
N ALA A 82 -3.41 -3.82 24.43
CA ALA A 82 -4.35 -4.84 24.88
C ALA A 82 -3.68 -6.20 25.13
N TRP A 83 -2.71 -6.59 24.30
CA TRP A 83 -1.98 -7.86 24.41
C TRP A 83 -1.12 -7.91 25.67
N PHE A 84 -0.32 -6.87 25.89
CA PHE A 84 0.81 -6.93 26.80
C PHE A 84 0.39 -7.25 28.24
N PRO A 85 -0.61 -6.59 28.86
CA PRO A 85 -1.05 -6.93 30.20
C PRO A 85 -1.56 -8.36 30.33
N ALA A 86 -2.27 -8.87 29.32
CA ALA A 86 -2.80 -10.23 29.31
C ALA A 86 -1.65 -11.25 29.27
N GLU A 87 -0.63 -10.99 28.45
CA GLU A 87 0.54 -11.86 28.36
C GLU A 87 1.39 -11.81 29.64
N GLN A 88 1.59 -10.63 30.24
CA GLN A 88 2.28 -10.51 31.52
C GLN A 88 1.57 -11.30 32.62
N ALA A 89 0.24 -11.24 32.67
CA ALA A 89 -0.56 -12.03 33.60
C ALA A 89 -0.42 -13.54 33.34
N ARG A 90 -0.39 -13.96 32.07
CA ARG A 90 -0.19 -15.36 31.67
C ARG A 90 1.19 -15.88 32.09
N LEU A 91 2.24 -15.10 31.90
CA LEU A 91 3.61 -15.46 32.29
C LEU A 91 3.75 -15.53 33.81
N ALA A 92 3.22 -14.54 34.54
CA ALA A 92 3.21 -14.53 36.00
C ALA A 92 2.47 -15.74 36.61
N ALA A 93 1.42 -16.23 35.95
CA ALA A 93 0.70 -17.43 36.38
C ALA A 93 1.48 -18.73 36.17
N ASN A 94 2.33 -18.80 35.12
CA ASN A 94 3.07 -20.01 34.76
C ASN A 94 4.43 -20.11 35.45
N GLU A 95 5.06 -18.98 35.79
CA GLU A 95 6.42 -18.93 36.34
C GLU A 95 6.41 -18.19 37.69
N PRO A 96 6.34 -18.93 38.83
CA PRO A 96 6.41 -18.33 40.16
C PRO A 96 7.77 -17.63 40.36
N GLY A 97 7.77 -16.30 40.33
CA GLY A 97 8.98 -15.47 40.38
C GLY A 97 9.20 -14.60 39.14
N TYR A 98 8.34 -14.72 38.12
CA TYR A 98 8.35 -13.81 36.98
C TYR A 98 8.06 -12.37 37.42
N VAL A 99 9.01 -11.47 37.16
CA VAL A 99 8.85 -10.03 37.37
C VAL A 99 8.58 -9.40 36.01
N ALA A 100 7.39 -8.83 35.85
CA ALA A 100 7.03 -8.16 34.61
C ALA A 100 8.02 -7.00 34.33
N PRO A 101 8.59 -6.92 33.12
CA PRO A 101 9.45 -5.81 32.74
C PRO A 101 8.67 -4.49 32.78
N ALA A 102 9.40 -3.40 33.02
CA ALA A 102 8.83 -2.07 32.95
C ALA A 102 8.17 -1.87 31.57
N TYR A 103 6.94 -1.35 31.62
CA TYR A 103 6.02 -1.25 30.49
C TYR A 103 6.69 -0.52 29.31
N TYR A 104 6.62 -1.09 28.09
CA TYR A 104 7.17 -0.59 26.81
C TYR A 104 8.70 -0.54 26.65
N THR A 105 9.48 -0.94 27.64
CA THR A 105 10.92 -0.69 27.62
C THR A 105 11.70 -1.98 27.56
N GLY A 106 11.98 -2.44 26.36
CA GLY A 106 13.04 -3.41 26.14
C GLY A 106 12.68 -4.56 25.20
N GLU A 107 13.74 -5.24 24.83
CA GLU A 107 13.78 -6.34 23.88
C GLU A 107 12.81 -7.49 24.24
N GLY A 108 12.47 -7.62 25.53
CA GLY A 108 11.56 -8.63 26.07
C GLY A 108 10.09 -8.44 25.67
N CYS A 109 9.68 -7.29 25.13
CA CYS A 109 8.25 -7.01 24.96
C CYS A 109 7.75 -7.15 23.51
N ALA A 110 8.54 -6.76 22.51
CA ALA A 110 8.14 -6.85 21.10
C ALA A 110 8.34 -8.26 20.52
N PHE A 111 9.34 -9.01 21.01
CA PHE A 111 9.67 -10.33 20.49
C PHE A 111 8.61 -11.41 20.81
N PRO A 112 8.09 -11.52 22.04
CA PRO A 112 7.06 -12.53 22.33
C PRO A 112 5.77 -12.27 21.56
N GLN A 113 5.39 -11.00 21.33
CA GLN A 113 4.21 -10.67 20.53
C GLN A 113 4.35 -11.23 19.11
N LEU A 114 5.40 -10.83 18.39
CA LEU A 114 5.60 -11.23 17.01
C LEU A 114 5.86 -12.74 16.87
N ARG A 115 6.44 -13.37 17.90
CA ARG A 115 6.62 -14.82 17.97
C ARG A 115 5.27 -15.51 18.18
N ASP A 116 4.43 -15.05 19.10
CA ASP A 116 3.09 -15.59 19.29
C ASP A 116 2.23 -15.38 18.04
N ASP A 117 2.39 -14.27 17.32
CA ASP A 117 1.74 -14.08 16.03
C ASP A 117 2.18 -15.10 14.98
N LYS A 118 3.48 -15.44 14.95
CA LYS A 118 4.02 -16.47 14.07
C LYS A 118 3.53 -17.87 14.43
N THR A 119 3.42 -18.17 15.73
CA THR A 119 3.20 -19.54 16.23
C THR A 119 1.73 -19.86 16.49
N ALA A 120 0.97 -18.88 16.95
CA ALA A 120 -0.41 -19.04 17.39
C ALA A 120 -1.44 -18.47 16.40
N GLY A 121 -1.05 -17.61 15.45
CA GLY A 121 -1.98 -16.99 14.51
C GLY A 121 -3.13 -16.20 15.18
N ASN A 122 -2.95 -15.81 16.45
CA ASN A 122 -4.04 -15.43 17.34
C ASN A 122 -4.15 -13.92 17.58
N PHE A 123 -3.07 -13.13 17.46
CA PHE A 123 -3.07 -11.79 18.06
C PHE A 123 -3.39 -10.64 17.11
N PHE A 124 -2.82 -10.61 15.91
CA PHE A 124 -3.35 -9.76 14.86
C PHE A 124 -4.53 -10.44 14.20
N ALA A 125 -5.63 -10.46 14.97
CA ALA A 125 -6.94 -11.04 14.69
C ALA A 125 -7.05 -11.51 13.25
N LYS A 126 -7.16 -12.84 13.08
CA LYS A 126 -7.77 -13.47 11.91
C LYS A 126 -8.79 -12.51 11.36
N ARG A 127 -8.45 -11.84 10.24
CA ARG A 127 -9.23 -10.70 9.75
C ARG A 127 -10.65 -11.24 9.63
N LYS A 128 -11.58 -10.79 10.49
CA LYS A 128 -12.97 -11.20 10.37
C LYS A 128 -13.39 -10.69 9.02
N LEU A 129 -13.52 -11.61 8.08
CA LEU A 129 -14.08 -11.30 6.78
C LEU A 129 -15.50 -10.79 7.02
N SER A 130 -16.03 -10.04 6.07
CA SER A 130 -17.37 -9.44 6.19
C SER A 130 -18.48 -10.48 6.43
N ASP A 131 -18.20 -11.76 6.20
CA ASP A 131 -19.07 -12.90 6.46
C ASP A 131 -18.96 -13.48 7.88
N GLY A 132 -18.12 -12.89 8.75
CA GLY A 132 -17.86 -13.37 10.10
C GLY A 132 -16.89 -14.55 10.18
N SER A 133 -16.40 -15.05 9.04
CA SER A 133 -15.37 -16.09 9.00
C SER A 133 -14.01 -15.49 9.39
N GLU A 134 -13.26 -16.28 10.15
CA GLU A 134 -11.95 -15.88 10.60
C GLU A 134 -10.92 -16.16 9.50
N SER A 135 -10.25 -15.13 8.98
CA SER A 135 -9.18 -15.34 8.00
C SER A 135 -8.03 -16.12 8.63
N THR A 136 -7.75 -17.31 8.10
CA THR A 136 -6.59 -18.13 8.46
C THR A 136 -5.28 -17.59 7.87
N SER A 137 -5.31 -16.42 7.21
CA SER A 137 -4.10 -15.86 6.58
C SER A 137 -3.11 -15.46 7.66
N THR A 138 -1.96 -16.13 7.65
CA THR A 138 -0.79 -15.80 8.46
C THR A 138 -0.29 -14.40 8.13
N CYS A 139 0.25 -13.70 9.13
CA CYS A 139 0.75 -12.33 8.98
C CYS A 139 1.94 -12.29 8.00
N GLY A 140 1.85 -11.51 6.91
CA GLY A 140 2.95 -11.36 5.94
C GLY A 140 4.11 -10.48 6.45
N HIS A 141 5.26 -10.54 5.76
CA HIS A 141 6.48 -9.79 6.10
C HIS A 141 6.25 -8.29 6.27
N GLU A 142 5.54 -7.66 5.33
CA GLU A 142 5.24 -6.22 5.41
C GLU A 142 4.42 -5.84 6.64
N HIS A 143 3.53 -6.74 7.11
CA HIS A 143 2.76 -6.49 8.32
C HIS A 143 3.66 -6.52 9.57
N ALA A 144 4.52 -7.54 9.70
CA ALA A 144 5.47 -7.63 10.81
C ALA A 144 6.37 -6.38 10.85
N LYS A 145 6.85 -5.93 9.69
CA LYS A 145 7.65 -4.72 9.56
C LYS A 145 6.89 -3.45 9.95
N GLN A 146 5.60 -3.34 9.61
CA GLN A 146 4.74 -2.23 10.03
C GLN A 146 4.54 -2.20 11.54
N VAL A 147 4.32 -3.36 12.17
CA VAL A 147 4.20 -3.50 13.63
C VAL A 147 5.49 -3.06 14.33
N VAL A 148 6.65 -3.60 13.92
CA VAL A 148 7.96 -3.21 14.47
C VAL A 148 8.19 -1.71 14.33
N SER A 149 7.85 -1.14 13.17
CA SER A 149 8.01 0.30 12.93
C SER A 149 7.08 1.14 13.81
N ALA A 150 5.85 0.70 14.04
CA ALA A 150 4.89 1.38 14.91
C ALA A 150 5.36 1.35 16.38
N LEU A 151 5.84 0.21 16.85
CA LEU A 151 6.39 0.07 18.20
C LEU A 151 7.67 0.89 18.40
N GLU A 152 8.57 0.90 17.40
CA GLU A 152 9.80 1.70 17.44
C GLU A 152 9.48 3.21 17.45
N GLN A 153 8.48 3.63 16.68
CA GLN A 153 8.00 5.00 16.70
C GLN A 153 7.42 5.38 18.07
N TYR A 154 6.62 4.50 18.67
CA TYR A 154 6.10 4.72 20.01
C TYR A 154 7.23 4.84 21.04
N ARG A 155 8.18 3.90 21.03
CA ARG A 155 9.38 3.92 21.88
C ARG A 155 10.13 5.24 21.75
N SER A 156 10.43 5.66 20.52
CA SER A 156 11.16 6.91 20.26
C SER A 156 10.41 8.14 20.79
N ASN A 157 9.08 8.14 20.76
CA ASN A 157 8.26 9.25 21.27
C ASN A 157 8.22 9.29 22.81
N HIS A 158 8.31 8.14 23.47
CA HIS A 158 8.20 8.01 24.93
C HIS A 158 9.56 7.75 25.61
N ALA A 159 10.67 7.72 24.87
CA ALA A 159 12.01 7.42 25.39
C ALA A 159 12.42 8.33 26.57
N HIS A 160 11.92 9.56 26.61
CA HIS A 160 12.16 10.53 27.68
C HIS A 160 11.53 10.13 29.02
N GLU A 161 10.40 9.42 29.01
CA GLU A 161 9.73 8.90 30.22
C GLU A 161 10.54 7.79 30.87
N TYR A 162 11.42 7.15 30.11
CA TYR A 162 12.17 5.96 30.49
C TYR A 162 13.69 6.17 30.47
N ARG A 163 14.15 7.38 30.81
CA ARG A 163 15.60 7.70 30.85
C ARG A 163 16.40 6.80 31.78
N GLY A 164 15.81 6.35 32.89
CA GLY A 164 16.45 5.45 33.84
C GLY A 164 16.54 3.99 33.37
N VAL A 165 15.90 3.65 32.24
CA VAL A 165 15.86 2.29 31.72
C VAL A 165 16.72 2.22 30.44
N PRO A 166 17.95 1.68 30.50
CA PRO A 166 18.83 1.66 29.33
C PRO A 166 18.23 0.87 28.16
N GLU A 167 17.46 -0.18 28.45
CA GLU A 167 16.78 -0.99 27.43
C GLU A 167 15.74 -0.20 26.62
N ALA A 168 15.11 0.82 27.23
CA ALA A 168 14.16 1.70 26.53
C ALA A 168 14.85 2.54 25.45
N GLN A 169 16.16 2.78 25.60
CA GLN A 169 16.94 3.66 24.74
C GLN A 169 17.51 2.92 23.52
N VAL A 170 17.53 1.59 23.55
CA VAL A 170 18.00 0.75 22.45
C VAL A 170 16.92 0.62 21.37
N ASN A 171 17.32 0.71 20.09
CA ASN A 171 16.41 0.53 18.96
C ASN A 171 15.94 -0.93 18.88
N LEU A 172 14.65 -1.16 18.64
CA LEU A 172 14.11 -2.51 18.49
C LEU A 172 14.84 -3.30 17.39
N ARG A 173 15.23 -2.65 16.28
CA ARG A 173 15.95 -3.33 15.19
C ARG A 173 17.42 -3.61 15.50
N SER A 174 18.00 -3.05 16.57
CA SER A 174 19.32 -3.51 17.02
C SER A 174 19.26 -4.88 17.68
N ASP A 175 18.11 -5.35 18.16
CA ASP A 175 17.98 -6.73 18.64
C ASP A 175 18.10 -7.71 17.46
N SER A 176 19.03 -8.66 17.60
CA SER A 176 19.24 -9.75 16.65
C SER A 176 18.01 -10.65 16.47
N ARG A 177 17.18 -10.82 17.52
CA ARG A 177 15.99 -11.66 17.51
C ARG A 177 14.87 -11.07 16.68
N ILE A 178 14.65 -9.75 16.77
CA ILE A 178 13.68 -9.03 15.93
C ILE A 178 14.11 -9.11 14.47
N ARG A 179 15.40 -8.94 14.18
CA ARG A 179 15.95 -9.10 12.81
C ARG A 179 15.79 -10.51 12.27
N LEU A 180 16.07 -11.53 13.10
CA LEU A 180 15.87 -12.93 12.74
C LEU A 180 14.40 -13.22 12.45
N LEU A 181 13.49 -12.64 13.25
CA LEU A 181 12.06 -12.82 13.09
C LEU A 181 11.54 -12.15 11.81
N GLU A 182 11.88 -10.88 11.56
CA GLU A 182 11.59 -10.19 10.29
C GLU A 182 12.12 -10.97 9.08
N SER A 183 13.34 -11.52 9.19
CA SER A 183 13.97 -12.36 8.16
C SER A 183 13.21 -13.68 7.95
N SER A 184 12.70 -14.28 9.03
CA SER A 184 11.90 -15.50 8.92
C SER A 184 10.54 -15.27 8.27
N PHE A 185 9.90 -14.12 8.54
CA PHE A 185 8.68 -13.73 7.83
C PHE A 185 8.95 -13.49 6.34
N LYS A 186 10.10 -12.92 6.00
CA LYS A 186 10.55 -12.72 4.61
C LYS A 186 10.82 -14.06 3.91
N ALA A 187 11.45 -15.02 4.60
CA ALA A 187 11.73 -16.33 4.04
C ALA A 187 10.44 -17.13 3.74
N ASN A 188 9.38 -16.93 4.53
CA ASN A 188 8.08 -17.58 4.34
C ASN A 188 7.15 -16.82 3.36
N GLU A 189 7.55 -15.64 2.90
CA GLU A 189 6.77 -14.82 1.96
C GLU A 189 6.40 -15.54 0.65
N PRO A 190 7.27 -16.37 0.05
CA PRO A 190 6.91 -17.16 -1.14
C PRO A 190 5.72 -18.11 -0.87
N GLU A 191 5.73 -18.82 0.25
CA GLU A 191 4.64 -19.74 0.64
C GLU A 191 3.32 -18.97 0.85
N TYR A 192 3.39 -17.76 1.41
CA TYR A 192 2.21 -16.90 1.57
C TYR A 192 1.64 -16.40 0.23
N GLN A 193 2.50 -16.10 -0.73
CA GLN A 193 2.10 -15.65 -2.07
C GLN A 193 1.47 -16.79 -2.89
N GLU A 194 1.88 -18.04 -2.64
CA GLU A 194 1.28 -19.25 -3.21
C GLU A 194 -0.12 -19.55 -2.69
N GLY A 195 -0.36 -19.37 -1.38
CA GLY A 195 -1.66 -19.69 -0.76
C GLY A 195 -2.75 -18.62 -0.87
N SER A 196 -2.39 -17.33 -0.93
CA SER A 196 -3.37 -16.23 -0.75
C SER A 196 -4.07 -15.76 -2.02
N CYS A 197 -3.53 -16.04 -3.21
CA CYS A 197 -4.21 -15.81 -4.48
C CYS A 197 -3.50 -16.59 -5.60
N PRO A 198 -4.20 -17.40 -6.40
CA PRO A 198 -3.62 -17.95 -7.62
C PRO A 198 -2.98 -16.84 -8.47
N GLN A 199 -3.62 -15.67 -8.57
CA GLN A 199 -3.11 -14.53 -9.33
C GLN A 199 -1.77 -13.96 -8.81
N SER A 200 -1.46 -14.05 -7.51
CA SER A 200 -0.20 -13.53 -6.95
C SER A 200 0.97 -14.51 -7.15
N CYS A 201 0.73 -15.82 -7.11
CA CYS A 201 1.79 -16.78 -7.42
C CYS A 201 2.16 -16.81 -8.91
N TRP A 202 1.25 -16.42 -9.81
CA TRP A 202 1.64 -16.12 -11.20
C TRP A 202 2.54 -14.88 -11.32
N ASN A 203 2.38 -13.87 -10.46
CA ASN A 203 3.24 -12.67 -10.50
C ASN A 203 4.61 -12.87 -9.84
N ALA A 204 4.72 -13.80 -8.89
CA ALA A 204 5.95 -14.07 -8.15
C ALA A 204 6.87 -15.10 -8.85
N SER A 205 6.28 -16.09 -9.53
CA SER A 205 7.03 -17.15 -10.22
C SER A 205 7.23 -16.90 -11.72
N CYS A 206 6.58 -15.89 -12.31
CA CYS A 206 6.95 -15.42 -13.64
C CYS A 206 8.14 -14.46 -13.52
N PRO A 207 9.32 -14.81 -14.06
CA PRO A 207 10.39 -13.84 -14.26
C PRO A 207 9.79 -12.61 -14.94
N LYS A 208 10.26 -11.43 -14.53
CA LYS A 208 9.84 -10.16 -15.13
C LYS A 208 9.73 -10.31 -16.65
N ASP A 209 8.53 -10.04 -17.12
CA ASP A 209 8.13 -9.86 -18.50
C ASP A 209 7.64 -11.11 -19.27
N THR A 210 6.35 -11.01 -19.58
CA THR A 210 5.61 -11.65 -20.68
C THR A 210 4.99 -13.02 -20.37
N TYR A 211 3.68 -13.02 -20.10
CA TYR A 211 2.87 -14.23 -20.26
C TYR A 211 3.02 -14.72 -21.70
N ASP A 212 3.26 -16.02 -21.88
CA ASP A 212 3.09 -16.59 -23.21
C ASP A 212 1.59 -16.57 -23.62
N ASP A 213 1.31 -16.64 -24.92
CA ASP A 213 -0.07 -16.59 -25.44
C ASP A 213 -0.95 -17.69 -24.84
N SER A 214 -0.38 -18.85 -24.51
CA SER A 214 -1.11 -19.99 -23.94
C SER A 214 -1.47 -19.76 -22.48
N GLN A 215 -0.57 -19.20 -21.69
CA GLN A 215 -0.76 -18.79 -20.30
C GLN A 215 -1.79 -17.67 -20.22
N LEU A 216 -1.65 -16.64 -21.08
CA LEU A 216 -2.61 -15.55 -21.10
C LEU A 216 -4.00 -16.03 -21.52
N THR A 217 -4.08 -16.96 -22.49
CA THR A 217 -5.36 -17.58 -22.89
C THR A 217 -5.96 -18.40 -21.76
N ASN A 218 -5.15 -19.21 -21.06
CA ASN A 218 -5.61 -19.99 -19.92
C ASN A 218 -6.11 -19.12 -18.78
N LEU A 219 -5.41 -18.03 -18.46
CA LEU A 219 -5.84 -17.07 -17.43
C LEU A 219 -7.12 -16.34 -17.83
N ALA A 220 -7.18 -15.83 -19.07
CA ALA A 220 -8.35 -15.13 -19.58
C ALA A 220 -9.60 -16.02 -19.69
N THR A 221 -9.43 -17.33 -19.90
CA THR A 221 -10.56 -18.27 -20.04
C THR A 221 -10.98 -18.93 -18.72
N THR A 222 -10.08 -19.05 -17.74
CA THR A 222 -10.41 -19.64 -16.42
C THR A 222 -11.56 -18.89 -15.74
N GLY A 223 -11.58 -17.56 -15.80
CA GLY A 223 -12.67 -16.76 -15.24
C GLY A 223 -14.04 -17.06 -15.86
N LEU A 224 -14.09 -17.40 -17.15
CA LEU A 224 -15.32 -17.68 -17.89
C LEU A 224 -15.98 -19.01 -17.51
N LYS A 225 -15.27 -19.88 -16.78
CA LYS A 225 -15.80 -21.18 -16.30
C LYS A 225 -16.62 -21.04 -15.00
N THR A 226 -16.62 -19.86 -14.38
CA THR A 226 -17.37 -19.61 -13.14
C THR A 226 -18.89 -19.61 -13.36
N ARG A 227 -19.65 -20.02 -12.34
CA ARG A 227 -21.11 -20.06 -12.37
C ARG A 227 -21.70 -19.05 -11.39
N GLY A 228 -22.80 -18.43 -11.77
CA GLY A 228 -23.54 -17.45 -10.96
C GLY A 228 -23.27 -16.00 -11.39
N PRO A 229 -24.27 -15.11 -11.35
CA PRO A 229 -24.15 -13.74 -11.88
C PRO A 229 -22.97 -12.95 -11.29
N THR A 230 -22.81 -12.97 -9.97
CA THR A 230 -21.75 -12.24 -9.26
C THR A 230 -20.35 -12.79 -9.58
N ALA A 231 -20.22 -14.11 -9.71
CA ALA A 231 -18.94 -14.74 -10.04
C ALA A 231 -18.54 -14.43 -11.49
N ILE A 232 -19.51 -14.48 -12.42
CA ILE A 232 -19.31 -14.09 -13.83
C ILE A 232 -18.87 -12.64 -13.93
N TRP A 233 -19.52 -11.72 -13.20
CA TRP A 233 -19.14 -10.32 -13.18
C TRP A 233 -17.71 -10.10 -12.69
N ARG A 234 -17.34 -10.69 -11.54
CA ARG A 234 -15.98 -10.62 -11.01
C ARG A 234 -14.96 -11.17 -12.01
N ALA A 235 -15.27 -12.30 -12.62
CA ALA A 235 -14.42 -12.91 -13.63
C ALA A 235 -14.25 -12.06 -14.89
N MET A 236 -15.31 -11.41 -15.37
CA MET A 236 -15.24 -10.50 -16.52
C MET A 236 -14.39 -9.28 -16.21
N ARG A 237 -14.59 -8.67 -15.03
CA ARG A 237 -13.80 -7.54 -14.55
C ARG A 237 -12.32 -7.90 -14.41
N ASP A 238 -12.02 -9.01 -13.74
CA ASP A 238 -10.63 -9.45 -13.51
C ASP A 238 -9.95 -9.82 -14.84
N ARG A 239 -10.70 -10.42 -15.79
CA ARG A 239 -10.24 -10.66 -17.15
C ARG A 239 -9.98 -9.36 -17.91
N ALA A 240 -10.85 -8.37 -17.80
CA ALA A 240 -10.67 -7.06 -18.44
C ALA A 240 -9.40 -6.37 -17.92
N ILE A 241 -9.17 -6.39 -16.60
CA ILE A 241 -7.96 -5.84 -15.98
C ILE A 241 -6.71 -6.57 -16.49
N LEU A 242 -6.72 -7.91 -16.50
CA LEU A 242 -5.59 -8.72 -16.99
C LEU A 242 -5.27 -8.41 -18.45
N LEU A 243 -6.27 -8.40 -19.34
CA LEU A 243 -6.03 -8.13 -20.76
C LEU A 243 -5.61 -6.68 -21.00
N THR A 244 -6.14 -5.72 -20.22
CA THR A 244 -5.74 -4.32 -20.30
C THR A 244 -4.27 -4.15 -19.93
N SER A 245 -3.82 -4.77 -18.83
CA SER A 245 -2.43 -4.66 -18.38
C SER A 245 -1.43 -5.40 -19.26
N THR A 246 -1.85 -6.41 -20.01
CA THR A 246 -0.97 -7.12 -20.96
C THR A 246 -0.94 -6.48 -22.35
N SER A 247 -2.04 -5.86 -22.79
CA SER A 247 -2.13 -5.20 -24.10
C SER A 247 -1.62 -3.76 -24.09
N THR A 248 -1.57 -3.12 -22.93
CA THR A 248 -1.12 -1.74 -22.78
C THR A 248 -0.03 -1.64 -21.72
N ALA A 249 0.80 -0.60 -21.77
CA ALA A 249 1.85 -0.37 -20.77
C ALA A 249 1.29 0.11 -19.40
N PHE A 250 -0.02 0.08 -19.20
CA PHE A 250 -0.67 0.39 -17.93
C PHE A 250 -0.36 -0.68 -16.90
N ARG A 251 0.31 -0.30 -15.81
CA ARG A 251 0.67 -1.20 -14.71
C ARG A 251 -0.06 -0.82 -13.43
N GLY A 252 -0.50 -1.84 -12.69
CA GLY A 252 -0.90 -1.74 -11.30
C GLY A 252 -2.01 -0.72 -11.04
N ASP A 253 -1.70 0.28 -10.22
CA ASP A 253 -2.68 1.25 -9.70
C ASP A 253 -3.23 2.19 -10.78
N SER A 254 -2.46 2.48 -11.85
CA SER A 254 -2.96 3.29 -12.98
C SER A 254 -4.13 2.61 -13.69
N SER A 255 -4.16 1.27 -13.76
CA SER A 255 -5.31 0.56 -14.35
C SER A 255 -6.55 0.64 -13.46
N ARG A 256 -6.38 0.86 -12.15
CA ARG A 256 -7.47 0.96 -11.18
C ARG A 256 -8.07 2.36 -11.09
N SER A 257 -7.31 3.39 -11.48
CA SER A 257 -7.79 4.78 -11.53
C SER A 257 -8.47 5.15 -12.85
N LEU A 258 -8.42 4.28 -13.87
CA LEU A 258 -9.08 4.53 -15.16
C LEU A 258 -10.59 4.74 -14.98
N LEU A 259 -11.07 5.89 -15.43
CA LEU A 259 -12.50 6.19 -15.54
C LEU A 259 -13.00 5.85 -16.94
N TRP A 260 -14.31 5.62 -17.06
CA TRP A 260 -14.95 5.43 -18.36
C TRP A 260 -14.80 6.63 -19.30
N SER A 261 -14.64 7.84 -18.75
CA SER A 261 -14.35 9.07 -19.51
C SER A 261 -12.97 9.05 -20.18
N ASP A 262 -12.04 8.26 -19.64
CA ASP A 262 -10.65 8.23 -20.07
C ASP A 262 -10.43 7.22 -21.21
N MET A 263 -11.50 6.53 -21.59
CA MET A 263 -11.53 5.50 -22.61
C MET A 263 -12.27 6.00 -23.85
N TYR A 264 -11.62 5.95 -25.01
CA TYR A 264 -12.26 6.32 -26.26
C TYR A 264 -11.76 5.48 -27.43
N CYS A 265 -12.61 5.27 -28.43
CA CYS A 265 -12.20 4.60 -29.66
C CYS A 265 -11.66 5.62 -30.66
N CYS A 266 -10.50 5.36 -31.24
CA CYS A 266 -9.97 6.15 -32.35
C CYS A 266 -9.45 5.27 -33.49
N ASP A 267 -9.34 5.85 -34.68
CA ASP A 267 -8.81 5.15 -35.86
C ASP A 267 -7.32 5.53 -36.02
N VAL A 268 -6.43 4.57 -35.76
CA VAL A 268 -4.97 4.74 -35.79
C VAL A 268 -4.43 4.28 -37.16
N PRO A 269 -3.63 5.10 -37.86
CA PRO A 269 -3.05 4.69 -39.14
C PRO A 269 -2.07 3.51 -38.95
N MET A 270 -2.22 2.46 -39.75
CA MET A 270 -1.36 1.28 -39.71
C MET A 270 -0.64 1.09 -41.03
N ASN A 271 0.53 1.71 -41.14
CA ASN A 271 1.35 1.72 -42.37
C ASN A 271 1.68 0.32 -42.90
N ALA A 272 1.74 -0.69 -42.01
CA ALA A 272 2.02 -2.08 -42.38
C ALA A 272 0.92 -2.73 -43.25
N LYS A 273 -0.32 -2.22 -43.23
CA LYS A 273 -1.42 -2.75 -44.05
C LYS A 273 -1.59 -2.07 -45.41
N GLY A 274 -0.80 -1.03 -45.70
CA GLY A 274 -0.89 -0.25 -46.93
C GLY A 274 -1.03 1.25 -46.67
N ARG A 275 -0.89 2.07 -47.71
CA ARG A 275 -1.02 3.54 -47.60
C ARG A 275 -2.46 3.91 -47.26
N GLY A 276 -2.66 4.48 -46.07
CA GLY A 276 -3.93 5.07 -45.66
C GLY A 276 -4.87 4.12 -44.89
N GLU A 277 -4.50 2.86 -44.69
CA GLU A 277 -5.29 1.93 -43.88
C GLU A 277 -5.27 2.35 -42.40
N LYS A 278 -6.45 2.37 -41.78
CA LYS A 278 -6.63 2.72 -40.36
C LYS A 278 -7.22 1.54 -39.61
N ILE A 279 -6.76 1.33 -38.38
CA ILE A 279 -7.31 0.33 -37.47
C ILE A 279 -7.94 1.03 -36.27
N ARG A 280 -9.14 0.57 -35.91
CA ARG A 280 -9.81 1.03 -34.71
C ARG A 280 -9.09 0.49 -33.47
N ALA A 281 -8.60 1.38 -32.64
CA ALA A 281 -8.01 1.11 -31.33
C ALA A 281 -8.95 1.60 -30.22
N LEU A 282 -8.89 0.94 -29.07
CA LEU A 282 -9.40 1.48 -27.82
C LEU A 282 -8.24 2.21 -27.14
N THR A 283 -8.33 3.52 -27.01
CA THR A 283 -7.30 4.36 -26.40
C THR A 283 -7.66 4.66 -24.96
N LEU A 284 -6.66 4.55 -24.08
CA LEU A 284 -6.73 4.81 -22.65
C LEU A 284 -5.84 6.01 -22.33
N ILE A 285 -6.36 6.97 -21.57
CA ILE A 285 -5.62 8.11 -21.02
C ILE A 285 -5.39 7.84 -19.53
N ALA A 286 -4.15 7.95 -19.05
CA ALA A 286 -3.87 7.97 -17.61
C ALA A 286 -3.49 9.38 -17.18
N ASP A 287 -4.38 10.07 -16.49
CA ASP A 287 -4.11 11.38 -15.89
C ASP A 287 -3.02 11.33 -14.79
N SER A 288 -2.83 10.15 -14.20
CA SER A 288 -2.07 9.90 -12.98
C SER A 288 -0.80 9.08 -13.20
N SER A 289 -0.54 8.65 -14.44
CA SER A 289 0.75 8.06 -14.80
C SER A 289 1.77 9.18 -15.07
N LYS A 290 3.06 8.85 -15.02
CA LYS A 290 4.15 9.80 -15.22
C LYS A 290 3.90 10.60 -16.49
N VAL A 291 3.71 11.92 -16.37
CA VAL A 291 3.81 12.81 -17.53
C VAL A 291 5.15 12.60 -18.19
N ASN A 292 5.18 12.49 -19.52
CA ASN A 292 6.45 12.41 -20.21
C ASN A 292 7.23 13.72 -20.01
N THR A 293 8.51 13.74 -20.41
CA THR A 293 9.39 14.91 -20.23
C THR A 293 8.86 16.19 -20.89
N THR A 294 7.85 16.09 -21.76
CA THR A 294 7.18 17.23 -22.41
C THR A 294 5.91 17.70 -21.71
N GLY A 295 5.55 17.11 -20.57
CA GLY A 295 4.33 17.42 -19.83
C GLY A 295 3.05 16.93 -20.50
N ARG A 296 3.15 16.07 -21.52
CA ARG A 296 1.99 15.48 -22.19
C ARG A 296 1.55 14.21 -21.46
N VAL A 297 0.24 13.99 -21.46
CA VAL A 297 -0.37 12.75 -20.98
C VAL A 297 -0.14 11.68 -22.05
N ASP A 298 0.34 10.52 -21.62
CA ASP A 298 0.59 9.40 -22.53
C ASP A 298 -0.73 8.70 -22.88
N GLU A 299 -0.94 8.47 -24.18
CA GLU A 299 -2.07 7.72 -24.70
C GLU A 299 -1.66 6.28 -24.99
N HIS A 300 -2.43 5.32 -24.49
CA HIS A 300 -2.15 3.90 -24.68
C HIS A 300 -3.25 3.26 -25.52
N GLY A 301 -2.91 2.80 -26.71
CA GLY A 301 -3.83 2.12 -27.61
C GLY A 301 -3.82 0.60 -27.40
N ALA A 302 -5.00 0.01 -27.19
CA ALA A 302 -5.24 -1.42 -27.23
C ALA A 302 -5.91 -1.81 -28.55
N PHE A 303 -5.34 -2.79 -29.25
CA PHE A 303 -5.89 -3.32 -30.50
C PHE A 303 -6.64 -4.63 -30.26
N ARG A 304 -7.59 -4.93 -31.14
CA ARG A 304 -8.29 -6.20 -31.12
C ARG A 304 -7.33 -7.33 -31.52
N HIS A 305 -7.11 -8.27 -30.60
CA HIS A 305 -6.37 -9.50 -30.88
C HIS A 305 -7.14 -10.43 -31.85
N LEU A 306 -6.42 -11.21 -32.66
CA LEU A 306 -7.02 -12.18 -33.60
C LEU A 306 -7.69 -13.34 -32.85
N CYS A 307 -7.05 -13.83 -31.80
CA CYS A 307 -7.63 -14.76 -30.82
C CYS A 307 -8.71 -14.03 -30.00
N VAL A 308 -9.95 -14.53 -30.04
CA VAL A 308 -11.12 -13.87 -29.42
C VAL A 308 -10.98 -13.87 -27.90
N GLU A 309 -10.39 -14.92 -27.36
CA GLU A 309 -10.10 -15.18 -25.95
C GLU A 309 -9.11 -14.17 -25.37
N LEU A 310 -8.24 -13.60 -26.22
CA LEU A 310 -7.26 -12.56 -25.85
C LEU A 310 -7.73 -11.16 -26.25
N SER A 311 -8.89 -11.04 -26.89
CA SER A 311 -9.38 -9.73 -27.31
C SER A 311 -10.00 -8.99 -26.12
N LEU A 312 -9.55 -7.75 -25.93
CA LEU A 312 -10.22 -6.71 -25.13
C LEU A 312 -11.55 -6.25 -25.72
N GLY A 313 -11.91 -6.81 -26.88
CA GLY A 313 -12.88 -6.22 -27.80
C GLY A 313 -14.22 -5.97 -27.13
N ALA A 314 -14.88 -4.91 -27.61
CA ALA A 314 -16.18 -4.38 -27.21
C ALA A 314 -17.28 -5.40 -26.88
N LYS A 315 -17.15 -6.68 -27.23
CA LYS A 315 -18.03 -7.73 -26.74
C LYS A 315 -17.88 -7.94 -25.22
N THR A 316 -16.66 -8.03 -24.68
CA THR A 316 -16.45 -8.20 -23.22
C THR A 316 -16.90 -6.98 -22.43
N GLN A 317 -16.55 -5.77 -22.85
CA GLN A 317 -17.01 -4.54 -22.18
C GLN A 317 -18.50 -4.27 -22.39
N ALA A 318 -19.07 -4.59 -23.57
CA ALA A 318 -20.51 -4.51 -23.76
C ALA A 318 -21.27 -5.58 -22.97
N ASP A 319 -20.71 -6.78 -22.81
CA ASP A 319 -21.27 -7.86 -22.00
C ASP A 319 -21.19 -7.48 -20.50
N GLU A 320 -20.10 -6.86 -20.04
CA GLU A 320 -19.96 -6.31 -18.67
C GLU A 320 -20.95 -5.16 -18.42
N ALA A 321 -20.98 -4.15 -19.29
CA ALA A 321 -21.94 -3.04 -19.20
C ALA A 321 -23.40 -3.51 -19.33
N MET A 322 -23.65 -4.63 -20.03
CA MET A 322 -24.98 -5.26 -20.12
C MET A 322 -25.33 -6.03 -18.83
N CYS A 323 -24.37 -6.72 -18.21
CA CYS A 323 -24.55 -7.39 -16.92
C CYS A 323 -24.85 -6.37 -15.81
N ASP A 324 -24.13 -5.25 -15.76
CA ASP A 324 -24.38 -4.17 -14.80
C ASP A 324 -25.77 -3.58 -14.96
N LYS A 325 -26.16 -3.22 -16.19
CA LYS A 325 -27.50 -2.67 -16.47
C LYS A 325 -28.63 -3.64 -16.14
N ARG A 326 -28.44 -4.95 -16.33
CA ARG A 326 -29.45 -5.97 -15.96
C ARG A 326 -29.57 -6.17 -14.46
N THR A 327 -28.47 -6.03 -13.73
CA THR A 327 -28.47 -6.17 -12.28
C THR A 327 -29.14 -4.95 -11.65
N PHE A 328 -28.85 -3.73 -12.13
CA PHE A 328 -29.56 -2.52 -11.72
C PHE A 328 -31.05 -2.50 -12.11
N ALA A 329 -31.41 -3.05 -13.28
CA ALA A 329 -32.80 -3.13 -13.71
C ALA A 329 -33.64 -4.21 -13.01
N ALA A 330 -33.01 -5.13 -12.27
CA ALA A 330 -33.72 -6.08 -11.40
C ALA A 330 -34.29 -5.40 -10.15
N ASP A 331 -33.69 -4.27 -9.74
CA ASP A 331 -34.10 -3.49 -8.57
C ASP A 331 -35.13 -2.38 -8.90
N GLU A 332 -35.43 -2.15 -10.19
CA GLU A 332 -36.50 -1.24 -10.66
C GLU A 332 -37.49 -1.93 -11.64
N PRO A 333 -38.75 -2.21 -11.23
CA PRO A 333 -39.69 -3.01 -12.01
C PRO A 333 -40.18 -2.35 -13.31
N GLU A 334 -40.04 -1.02 -13.46
CA GLU A 334 -40.48 -0.32 -14.67
C GLU A 334 -39.52 -0.49 -15.87
N ILE A 335 -38.21 -0.64 -15.62
CA ILE A 335 -37.20 -0.81 -16.67
C ILE A 335 -37.25 -2.23 -17.27
N SER A 336 -37.63 -3.22 -16.47
CA SER A 336 -37.81 -4.63 -16.89
C SER A 336 -38.87 -4.81 -17.99
N LYS A 337 -39.95 -4.01 -17.97
CA LYS A 337 -41.01 -4.03 -18.99
C LYS A 337 -40.56 -3.40 -20.32
N ALA A 338 -39.62 -2.45 -20.31
CA ALA A 338 -39.08 -1.86 -21.53
C ALA A 338 -38.11 -2.81 -22.27
N CYS A 339 -37.36 -3.64 -21.52
CA CYS A 339 -36.40 -4.59 -22.08
C CYS A 339 -37.05 -5.81 -22.76
N THR A 340 -38.23 -6.25 -22.31
CA THR A 340 -38.94 -7.40 -22.89
C THR A 340 -39.58 -7.10 -24.25
N LYS A 341 -39.92 -5.83 -24.53
CA LYS A 341 -40.61 -5.41 -25.75
C LYS A 341 -39.71 -5.32 -27.01
N ASN A 342 -38.38 -5.36 -26.85
CA ASN A 342 -37.42 -5.14 -27.95
C ASN A 342 -36.62 -6.39 -28.36
N LYS A 343 -37.08 -7.60 -28.02
CA LYS A 343 -36.39 -8.85 -28.35
C LYS A 343 -36.26 -9.14 -29.86
N SER A 344 -37.02 -8.48 -30.74
CA SER A 344 -37.05 -8.80 -32.19
C SER A 344 -36.19 -7.91 -33.11
N GLN A 345 -35.47 -6.90 -32.59
CA GLN A 345 -34.71 -5.95 -33.44
C GLN A 345 -33.18 -6.04 -33.34
N PHE A 346 -32.63 -7.03 -32.63
CA PHE A 346 -31.22 -7.00 -32.20
C PHE A 346 -30.15 -7.42 -33.23
N ASN A 347 -30.48 -7.55 -34.52
CA ASN A 347 -29.51 -7.96 -35.55
C ASN A 347 -28.97 -6.82 -36.44
N ASN A 348 -29.17 -5.55 -36.08
CA ASN A 348 -28.69 -4.43 -36.90
C ASN A 348 -27.63 -3.57 -36.19
N ARG A 349 -26.45 -3.48 -36.84
CA ARG A 349 -25.31 -2.58 -36.53
C ARG A 349 -25.73 -1.15 -36.17
N SER A 350 -26.86 -0.68 -36.69
CA SER A 350 -27.39 0.67 -36.45
C SER A 350 -27.79 0.97 -35.00
N PHE A 351 -28.01 -0.04 -34.15
CA PHE A 351 -28.47 0.20 -32.78
C PHE A 351 -27.35 0.71 -31.86
N LEU A 352 -26.13 0.17 -32.01
CA LEU A 352 -24.96 0.61 -31.25
C LEU A 352 -24.53 2.02 -31.66
N ASP A 353 -24.49 2.32 -32.96
CA ASP A 353 -24.16 3.67 -33.44
C ASP A 353 -25.18 4.70 -32.94
N LYS A 354 -26.49 4.40 -32.99
CA LYS A 354 -27.53 5.30 -32.47
C LYS A 354 -27.47 5.50 -30.95
N GLY A 355 -27.04 4.48 -30.19
CA GLY A 355 -26.85 4.58 -28.75
C GLY A 355 -25.69 5.52 -28.38
N TRP A 356 -24.56 5.39 -29.08
CA TRP A 356 -23.38 6.24 -28.85
C TRP A 356 -23.59 7.69 -29.28
N THR A 357 -24.33 7.94 -30.37
CA THR A 357 -24.67 9.31 -30.79
C THR A 357 -25.53 10.03 -29.74
N LYS A 358 -26.49 9.32 -29.11
CA LYS A 358 -27.31 9.89 -28.04
C LYS A 358 -26.52 10.19 -26.76
N VAL A 359 -25.53 9.36 -26.43
CA VAL A 359 -24.65 9.60 -25.27
C VAL A 359 -23.76 10.82 -25.51
N ARG A 360 -23.20 10.98 -26.72
CA ARG A 360 -22.44 12.19 -27.09
C ARG A 360 -23.30 13.46 -27.12
N GLN A 361 -24.53 13.36 -27.60
CA GLN A 361 -25.47 14.49 -27.61
C GLN A 361 -25.80 14.94 -26.18
N ARG A 362 -26.09 13.99 -25.27
CA ARG A 362 -26.30 14.31 -23.85
C ARG A 362 -25.05 14.85 -23.14
N ALA A 363 -23.86 14.34 -23.47
CA ALA A 363 -22.62 14.86 -22.91
C ALA A 363 -22.35 16.30 -23.38
N GLY A 364 -22.64 16.61 -24.65
CA GLY A 364 -22.57 17.98 -25.19
C GLY A 364 -23.58 18.93 -24.54
N GLU A 365 -24.81 18.47 -24.30
CA GLU A 365 -25.85 19.23 -23.60
C GLU A 365 -25.46 19.53 -22.13
N ILE A 366 -24.85 18.56 -21.44
CA ILE A 366 -24.36 18.74 -20.05
C ILE A 366 -23.20 19.75 -20.01
N SER A 367 -22.30 19.72 -21.00
CA SER A 367 -21.18 20.66 -21.09
C SER A 367 -21.64 22.10 -21.35
N GLN A 368 -22.71 22.31 -22.12
CA GLN A 368 -23.30 23.64 -22.35
C GLN A 368 -24.04 24.19 -21.12
N VAL A 369 -24.65 23.32 -20.32
CA VAL A 369 -25.39 23.73 -19.11
C VAL A 369 -24.45 24.11 -17.96
N GLN A 370 -23.22 23.58 -17.93
CA GLN A 370 -22.28 23.81 -16.82
C GLN A 370 -21.30 24.97 -17.04
N GLY A 371 -21.27 25.61 -18.22
CA GLY A 371 -20.42 26.78 -18.46
C GLY A 371 -18.93 26.53 -18.22
N ILE A 372 -18.47 25.27 -18.28
CA ILE A 372 -17.07 24.91 -18.11
C ILE A 372 -16.38 25.06 -19.47
N LEU A 373 -15.96 26.31 -19.71
CA LEU A 373 -14.93 26.81 -20.64
C LEU A 373 -15.30 26.92 -22.15
N PRO A 374 -14.68 27.89 -22.86
CA PRO A 374 -15.19 28.45 -24.13
C PRO A 374 -15.21 27.51 -25.33
#